data_AF-A0A5K1F054-F1
#
_entry.id   AF-A0A5K1F054-F1
#
_cell.length_a   1.000
_cell.length_b   1.000
_cell.length_c   1.000
_cell.angle_alpha   90.00
_cell.angle_beta   90.00
_cell.angle_gamma   90.00
#
_symmetry.space_group_name_H-M   'P 1'
#
loop_
_entity.id
_entity.type
_entity.pdbx_description
1 polymer ?
#
loop_
_entity_poly.entity_id
_entity_poly.type
_entity_poly.pdbx_seq_one_letter_code
_entity_poly.pdbx_strand_id
1 'polypeptide(L)'
;IALYTMGTWAKTVLENVWSLVGKTAPPEYLQTLTYLIWNHHVEIRHIDTVRAYTFGSHYFVEVDIVLPGDMPLREAHDIGEELQERLEQLPQVERAFVHLDFECSHRPEHNKKV
;
A
#
# COMPACT_ATOMS: atom_id res chain seq x y z
N ILE A 1 -11.32 -40.98 14.08
CA ILE A 1 -10.56 -40.49 12.91
C ILE A 1 -11.25 -39.28 12.28
N ALA A 2 -12.51 -39.39 11.81
CA ALA A 2 -13.21 -38.27 11.16
C ALA A 2 -13.27 -36.98 11.98
N LEU A 3 -13.68 -37.01 13.26
CA LEU A 3 -13.73 -35.81 14.12
C LEU A 3 -12.35 -35.16 14.34
N TYR A 4 -11.31 -35.98 14.47
CA TYR A 4 -9.93 -35.52 14.62
C TYR A 4 -9.42 -34.85 13.33
N THR A 5 -9.70 -35.46 12.18
CA THR A 5 -9.39 -34.88 10.88
C THR A 5 -10.14 -33.57 10.68
N MET A 6 -11.44 -33.53 10.93
CA MET A 6 -12.25 -32.31 10.81
C MET A 6 -11.75 -31.19 11.73
N GLY A 7 -11.40 -31.49 12.99
CA GLY A 7 -10.83 -30.51 13.91
C GLY A 7 -9.48 -29.96 13.44
N THR A 8 -8.62 -30.83 12.90
CA THR A 8 -7.31 -30.43 12.35
C THR A 8 -7.48 -29.52 11.13
N TRP A 9 -8.33 -29.90 10.18
CA TRP A 9 -8.62 -29.08 8.99
C TRP A 9 -9.28 -27.75 9.34
N ALA A 10 -10.21 -27.73 10.30
CA ALA A 10 -10.82 -26.48 10.77
C ALA A 10 -9.78 -25.52 11.34
N LYS A 11 -8.81 -26.01 12.12
CA LYS A 11 -7.71 -25.21 12.65
C LYS A 11 -6.82 -24.66 11.52
N THR A 12 -6.42 -25.50 10.57
CA THR A 12 -5.60 -25.08 9.42
C THR A 12 -6.32 -24.05 8.55
N VAL A 13 -7.63 -24.20 8.32
CA VAL A 13 -8.43 -23.19 7.61
C VAL A 13 -8.42 -21.87 8.37
N LEU A 14 -8.64 -21.89 9.69
CA LEU A 14 -8.64 -20.67 10.49
C LEU A 14 -7.29 -19.94 10.45
N GLU A 15 -6.18 -20.68 10.53
CA GLU A 15 -4.83 -20.14 10.42
C GLU A 15 -4.56 -19.51 9.04
N ASN A 16 -5.01 -20.16 7.95
CA ASN A 16 -4.84 -19.63 6.60
C ASN A 16 -5.74 -18.43 6.29
N VAL A 17 -6.95 -18.37 6.86
CA VAL A 17 -7.82 -17.19 6.76
C VAL A 17 -7.09 -15.94 7.25
N TRP A 18 -6.29 -16.06 8.31
CA TRP A 18 -5.54 -14.92 8.86
C TRP A 18 -4.45 -14.42 7.92
N SER A 19 -3.93 -15.28 7.04
CA SER A 19 -2.99 -14.91 5.98
C SER A 19 -3.68 -14.25 4.77
N LEU A 20 -5.00 -14.41 4.62
CA LEU A 20 -5.78 -13.92 3.49
C LEU A 20 -6.59 -12.66 3.80
N VAL A 21 -6.86 -12.37 5.07
CA VAL A 21 -7.67 -11.22 5.50
C VAL A 21 -6.93 -9.87 5.36
N GLY A 22 -5.65 -9.86 4.97
CA GLY A 22 -4.93 -8.61 4.71
C GLY A 22 -4.69 -7.83 6.00
N LYS A 23 -3.90 -8.38 6.92
CA LYS A 23 -3.58 -7.68 8.18
C LYS A 23 -2.71 -6.47 7.89
N THR A 24 -3.08 -5.32 8.46
CA THR A 24 -2.25 -4.12 8.37
C THR A 24 -0.87 -4.36 8.98
N ALA A 25 0.15 -3.73 8.40
CA ALA A 25 1.49 -3.69 8.95
C ALA A 25 1.50 -2.96 10.31
N PRO A 26 2.48 -3.24 11.17
CA PRO A 26 2.68 -2.52 12.42
C PRO A 26 2.86 -1.01 12.20
N PRO A 27 2.40 -0.15 13.13
CA PRO A 27 2.53 1.31 13.00
C PRO A 27 3.97 1.78 12.78
N GLU A 28 4.96 1.09 13.37
CA GLU A 28 6.38 1.41 13.22
C GLU A 28 6.86 1.23 11.77
N TYR A 29 6.34 0.20 11.10
CA TYR A 29 6.64 -0.04 9.68
C TYR A 29 5.96 1.02 8.80
N LEU A 30 4.70 1.35 9.08
CA LEU A 30 3.99 2.41 8.38
C LEU A 30 4.70 3.77 8.51
N GLN A 31 5.19 4.11 9.71
CA GLN A 31 5.98 5.33 9.93
C GLN A 31 7.29 5.33 9.12
N THR A 32 7.96 4.18 9.03
CA THR A 32 9.18 4.04 8.22
C THR A 32 8.89 4.28 6.74
N LEU A 33 7.79 3.71 6.24
CA LEU A 33 7.33 3.95 4.87
C LEU A 33 6.99 5.43 4.65
N THR A 34 6.19 6.03 5.53
CA THR A 34 5.83 7.46 5.47
C THR A 34 7.08 8.35 5.44
N TYR A 35 8.08 8.05 6.28
CA TYR A 35 9.34 8.80 6.27
C TYR A 35 10.10 8.64 4.95
N LEU A 36 10.19 7.43 4.41
CA LEU A 36 10.85 7.18 3.13
C LEU A 36 10.16 7.93 1.99
N ILE A 37 8.83 7.85 1.93
CA ILE A 37 8.00 8.53 0.92
C ILE A 37 8.20 10.06 1.03
N TRP A 38 8.14 10.61 2.24
CA TRP A 38 8.28 12.05 2.45
C TRP A 38 9.64 12.59 2.00
N ASN A 39 10.69 11.78 2.13
CA ASN A 39 12.05 12.15 1.73
C ASN A 39 12.40 11.69 0.31
N HIS A 40 11.42 11.18 -0.46
CA HIS A 40 11.67 10.69 -1.81
C HIS A 40 11.98 11.83 -2.78
N HIS A 41 11.12 12.85 -2.82
CA HIS A 41 11.26 13.96 -3.77
C HIS A 41 10.72 15.29 -3.21
N VAL A 42 11.38 16.40 -3.54
CA VAL A 42 11.05 17.75 -3.02
C VAL A 42 9.68 18.27 -3.48
N GLU A 43 9.21 17.80 -4.63
CA GLU A 43 7.91 18.22 -5.18
C GLU A 43 6.71 17.52 -4.53
N ILE A 44 6.93 16.50 -3.69
CA ILE A 44 5.84 15.89 -2.92
C ILE A 44 5.28 16.92 -1.95
N ARG A 45 4.03 17.33 -2.16
CA ARG A 45 3.34 18.33 -1.34
C ARG A 45 2.63 17.71 -0.16
N HIS A 46 2.09 16.52 -0.36
CA HIS A 46 1.35 15.79 0.65
C HIS A 46 1.46 14.28 0.46
N ILE A 47 1.28 13.55 1.55
CA ILE A 47 1.06 12.10 1.54
C ILE A 47 -0.33 11.88 2.08
N ASP A 48 -1.25 11.50 1.20
CA ASP A 48 -2.67 11.35 1.53
C ASP A 48 -2.94 10.02 2.25
N THR A 49 -2.38 8.94 1.70
CA THR A 49 -2.58 7.58 2.23
C THR A 49 -1.26 6.82 2.25
N VAL A 50 -1.01 6.12 3.34
CA VAL A 50 0.01 5.05 3.40
C VAL A 50 -0.64 3.83 4.02
N ARG A 51 -0.72 2.74 3.26
CA ARG A 51 -1.25 1.46 3.70
C ARG A 51 -0.26 0.38 3.36
N ALA A 52 -0.06 -0.54 4.29
CA ALA A 52 0.67 -1.75 4.04
C ALA A 52 -0.10 -2.90 4.68
N TYR A 53 -0.38 -3.95 3.92
CA TYR A 53 -1.11 -5.11 4.41
C TYR A 53 -0.50 -6.42 3.93
N THR A 54 -0.59 -7.45 4.75
CA THR A 54 0.04 -8.75 4.49
C THR A 54 -0.71 -9.50 3.41
N PHE A 55 0.03 -10.03 2.44
CA PHE A 55 -0.45 -11.07 1.54
C PHE A 55 0.59 -12.19 1.51
N GLY A 56 0.31 -13.30 2.22
CA GLY A 56 1.33 -14.32 2.48
C GLY A 56 2.37 -13.83 3.49
N SER A 57 3.66 -13.87 3.12
CA SER A 57 4.80 -13.50 3.98
C SER A 57 5.29 -12.05 3.84
N HIS A 58 4.80 -11.32 2.83
CA HIS A 58 5.26 -9.96 2.51
C HIS A 58 4.08 -8.97 2.52
N TYR A 59 4.41 -7.69 2.41
CA TYR A 59 3.46 -6.60 2.36
C TYR A 59 3.17 -6.15 0.94
N PHE A 60 1.90 -5.87 0.69
CA PHE A 60 1.44 -5.03 -0.40
C PHE A 60 1.35 -3.61 0.17
N VAL A 61 1.98 -2.65 -0.51
CA VAL A 61 2.04 -1.26 -0.07
C VAL A 61 1.25 -0.41 -1.05
N GLU A 62 0.32 0.40 -0.55
CA GLU A 62 -0.47 1.36 -1.31
C GLU A 62 -0.17 2.76 -0.77
N VAL A 63 0.21 3.67 -1.67
CA VAL A 63 0.61 5.04 -1.33
C VAL A 63 -0.08 6.00 -2.27
N ASP A 64 -0.67 7.04 -1.71
CA ASP A 64 -1.21 8.18 -2.46
C ASP A 64 -0.37 9.41 -2.12
N ILE A 65 0.26 10.02 -3.11
CA ILE A 65 1.02 11.27 -2.95
C ILE A 65 0.45 12.39 -3.80
N VAL A 66 0.61 13.61 -3.32
CA VAL A 66 0.16 14.81 -4.03
C VAL A 66 1.33 15.55 -4.63
N LEU A 67 1.26 15.79 -5.93
CA LEU A 67 2.22 16.56 -6.72
C LEU A 67 1.60 17.88 -7.20
N PRO A 68 2.40 18.86 -7.67
CA PRO A 68 1.87 20.09 -8.24
C PRO A 68 0.96 19.80 -9.45
N GLY A 69 -0.24 20.39 -9.48
CA GLY A 69 -1.22 20.13 -10.55
C GLY A 69 -0.84 20.66 -11.94
N ASP A 70 0.15 21.54 -12.01
CA ASP A 70 0.74 22.06 -13.25
C ASP A 70 2.00 21.28 -13.70
N MET A 71 2.41 20.26 -12.92
CA MET A 71 3.54 19.40 -13.28
C MET A 71 3.26 18.62 -14.57
N PRO A 72 4.21 18.56 -15.52
CA PRO A 72 4.07 17.72 -16.69
C PRO A 72 3.85 16.25 -16.31
N LEU A 73 2.90 15.58 -16.95
CA LEU A 73 2.56 14.17 -16.67
C LEU A 73 3.80 13.26 -16.69
N ARG A 74 4.74 13.53 -17.60
CA ARG A 74 6.01 12.79 -17.69
C ARG A 74 6.82 12.89 -16.39
N GLU A 75 6.95 14.09 -15.83
CA GLU A 75 7.72 14.30 -14.60
C GLU A 75 7.01 13.68 -13.39
N ALA A 76 5.68 13.83 -13.32
CA ALA A 76 4.89 13.18 -12.28
C ALA A 76 5.04 11.65 -12.35
N HIS A 77 4.93 11.07 -13.54
CA HIS A 77 5.13 9.65 -13.79
C HIS A 77 6.53 9.19 -13.36
N ASP A 78 7.59 9.89 -13.79
CA ASP A 78 8.97 9.54 -13.44
C ASP A 78 9.16 9.52 -11.90
N ILE A 79 8.62 10.51 -11.17
CA ILE A 79 8.67 10.56 -9.69
C ILE A 79 7.93 9.37 -9.06
N GLY A 80 6.74 9.06 -9.56
CA GLY A 80 5.91 7.96 -9.04
C GLY A 80 6.49 6.58 -9.32
N GLU A 81 7.03 6.37 -10.52
CA GLU A 81 7.71 5.13 -10.92
C GLU A 81 8.96 4.90 -10.07
N GLU A 82 9.80 5.93 -9.89
CA GLU A 82 10.98 5.83 -9.02
C GLU A 82 10.59 5.53 -7.56
N LEU A 83 9.50 6.13 -7.06
CA LEU A 83 9.00 5.83 -5.72
C LEU A 83 8.53 4.38 -5.61
N GLN A 84 7.80 3.88 -6.61
CA GLN A 84 7.34 2.50 -6.64
C GLN A 84 8.51 1.53 -6.63
N GLU A 85 9.49 1.71 -7.53
CA GLU A 85 10.70 0.88 -7.59
C GLU A 85 11.45 0.88 -6.27
N ARG A 86 11.60 2.05 -5.64
CA ARG A 86 12.28 2.19 -4.35
C ARG A 86 11.56 1.46 -3.22
N LEU A 87 10.23 1.47 -3.20
CA LEU A 87 9.44 0.74 -2.22
C LEU A 87 9.52 -0.78 -2.44
N GLU A 88 9.52 -1.24 -3.69
CA GLU A 88 9.65 -2.66 -4.05
C GLU A 88 11.05 -3.23 -3.79
N GLN A 89 12.06 -2.39 -3.61
CA GLN A 89 13.40 -2.82 -3.16
C GLN A 89 13.46 -3.16 -1.66
N LEU A 90 12.44 -2.81 -0.88
CA LEU A 90 12.40 -3.14 0.55
C LEU A 90 12.16 -4.65 0.72
N PRO A 91 12.93 -5.34 1.59
CA PRO A 91 12.89 -6.80 1.68
C PRO A 91 11.56 -7.39 2.17
N GLN A 92 10.68 -6.56 2.73
CA GLN A 92 9.37 -6.97 3.25
C GLN A 92 8.23 -6.59 2.30
N VAL A 93 8.51 -5.93 1.18
CA VAL A 93 7.51 -5.47 0.20
C VAL A 93 7.52 -6.42 -0.98
N GLU A 94 6.36 -7.00 -1.30
CA GLU A 94 6.17 -7.81 -2.50
C GLU A 94 5.82 -6.91 -3.70
N ARG A 95 4.96 -5.91 -3.44
CA ARG A 95 4.42 -5.02 -4.47
C ARG A 95 4.09 -3.67 -3.86
N ALA A 96 4.38 -2.60 -4.61
CA ALA A 96 3.95 -1.25 -4.28
C ALA A 96 3.01 -0.69 -5.36
N PHE A 97 2.01 0.07 -4.94
CA PHE A 97 1.13 0.84 -5.80
C PHE A 97 1.21 2.30 -5.37
N VAL A 98 1.60 3.16 -6.30
CA VAL A 98 1.74 4.60 -6.08
C VAL A 98 0.68 5.31 -6.92
N HIS A 99 -0.28 5.94 -6.25
CA HIS A 99 -1.21 6.87 -6.87
C HIS A 99 -0.66 8.30 -6.78
N LEU A 100 -0.84 9.05 -7.87
CA LEU A 100 -0.41 10.44 -7.98
C LEU A 100 -1.63 11.33 -8.12
N ASP A 101 -1.87 12.15 -7.11
CA ASP A 101 -2.97 13.10 -7.09
C ASP A 101 -2.44 14.54 -7.20
N PHE A 102 -3.32 15.47 -7.57
CA PHE A 102 -3.04 16.91 -7.55
C PHE A 102 -3.91 17.66 -6.53
N GLU A 103 -4.87 16.98 -5.91
CA GLU A 103 -5.75 17.51 -4.87
C GLU A 103 -5.82 16.60 -3.65
N CYS A 104 -5.75 17.17 -2.44
CA CYS A 104 -5.95 16.42 -1.19
C CYS A 104 -7.43 16.37 -0.76
N SER A 105 -8.32 16.98 -1.55
CA SER A 105 -9.71 17.18 -1.16
C SER A 105 -10.57 15.92 -1.28
N HIS A 106 -10.05 14.88 -1.95
CA HIS A 106 -10.64 13.57 -2.17
C HIS A 106 -12.14 13.65 -2.49
N ARG A 107 -12.51 14.54 -3.42
CA ARG A 107 -13.87 14.50 -3.95
C ARG A 107 -14.01 13.17 -4.70
N PRO A 108 -15.08 12.39 -4.51
CA PRO A 108 -15.22 11.10 -5.17
C PRO A 108 -15.21 11.29 -6.69
N GLU A 109 -14.08 10.96 -7.33
CA GLU A 109 -13.87 11.13 -8.77
C GLU A 109 -14.53 10.02 -9.58
N HIS A 110 -14.55 8.81 -9.02
CA HIS A 110 -15.28 7.65 -9.54
C HIS A 110 -16.46 7.30 -8.63
N ASN A 111 -17.57 6.88 -9.26
CA ASN A 111 -18.88 6.63 -8.66
C ASN A 111 -19.69 7.91 -8.31
N LYS A 112 -20.19 8.59 -9.35
CA LYS A 112 -21.41 9.41 -9.21
C LYS A 112 -22.55 8.46 -8.84
N LYS A 113 -22.95 8.51 -7.57
CA LYS A 113 -24.17 7.96 -6.97
C LYS A 113 -25.13 7.32 -7.97
N VAL A 114 -25.35 6.00 -7.82
CA VAL A 114 -26.60 5.37 -8.26
C VAL A 114 -27.77 6.01 -7.51
#